data_AF-A0A954DJM1-F1
#
_entry.id   AF-A0A954DJM1-F1
#
_cell.length_a   1.000
_cell.length_b   1.000
_cell.length_c   1.000
_cell.angle_alpha   90.00
_cell.angle_beta   90.00
_cell.angle_gamma   90.00
#
_symmetry.space_group_name_H-M   'P 1'
#
loop_
_entity.id
_entity.type
_entity.pdbx_description
1 polymer ?
#
loop_
_entity_poly.entity_id
_entity_poly.type
_entity_poly.pdbx_seq_one_letter_code
_entity_poly.pdbx_strand_id
1 'polypeptide(L)'
;MTENTGNELERRLPDAARARLQSLRLADGVATLVFDVTGLDGLERDRLEIAAKDALREAPGVSEVRVAMMGEKRARSIIAVGSGKGGVGKSTLSANLAIALARSGLRTGLVDADIYGPSQARLMATEGARPQATSEKKLIPVQSEWGVPMLSMAHLASPGQAIAWRG
;
A
#
# COMPACT_ATOMS: atom_id res chain seq x y z
N MET A 1 -16.07 33.14 -21.10
CA MET A 1 -14.89 32.99 -21.98
C MET A 1 -13.87 31.94 -21.51
N THR A 2 -14.04 31.34 -20.32
CA THR A 2 -13.06 30.39 -19.73
C THR A 2 -13.11 28.95 -20.28
N GLU A 3 -14.24 28.49 -20.82
CA GLU A 3 -14.38 27.10 -21.34
C GLU A 3 -13.54 26.83 -22.60
N ASN A 4 -13.27 27.84 -23.43
CA ASN A 4 -12.62 27.62 -24.73
C ASN A 4 -11.10 27.42 -24.60
N THR A 5 -10.47 28.09 -23.62
CA THR A 5 -9.02 28.04 -23.39
C THR A 5 -8.57 26.73 -22.76
N GLY A 6 -9.36 26.15 -21.85
CA GLY A 6 -9.04 24.86 -21.23
C GLY A 6 -8.96 23.72 -22.26
N ASN A 7 -9.89 23.73 -23.21
CA ASN A 7 -9.99 22.72 -24.27
C ASN A 7 -8.84 22.84 -25.31
N GLU A 8 -8.27 24.04 -25.48
CA GLU A 8 -7.11 24.26 -26.34
C GLU A 8 -5.80 23.79 -25.70
N LEU A 9 -5.63 24.03 -24.39
CA LEU A 9 -4.49 23.54 -23.63
C LEU A 9 -4.51 22.01 -23.52
N GLU A 10 -5.68 21.41 -23.28
CA GLU A 10 -5.83 19.96 -23.21
C GLU A 10 -5.36 19.27 -24.50
N ARG A 11 -5.70 19.82 -25.68
CA ARG A 11 -5.26 19.28 -26.98
C ARG A 11 -3.75 19.27 -27.19
N ARG A 12 -3.00 20.13 -26.51
CA ARG A 12 -1.53 20.17 -26.58
C ARG A 12 -0.87 19.03 -25.80
N LEU A 13 -1.58 18.45 -24.83
CA LEU A 13 -1.04 17.38 -24.01
C LEU A 13 -0.86 16.08 -24.84
N PRO A 14 0.20 15.30 -24.57
CA PRO A 14 0.35 13.95 -25.12
C PRO A 14 -0.85 13.05 -24.76
N ASP A 15 -1.16 12.07 -25.60
CA ASP A 15 -2.30 11.16 -25.38
C ASP A 15 -2.23 10.47 -24.01
N ALA A 16 -1.04 10.03 -23.61
CA ALA A 16 -0.80 9.41 -22.30
C ALA A 16 -1.12 10.33 -21.12
N ALA A 17 -0.93 11.65 -21.30
CA ALA A 17 -1.26 12.64 -20.28
C ALA A 17 -2.75 12.98 -20.28
N ARG A 18 -3.35 13.19 -21.45
CA ARG A 18 -4.80 13.43 -21.57
C ARG A 18 -5.63 12.30 -20.98
N ALA A 19 -5.26 11.05 -21.26
CA ALA A 19 -5.98 9.88 -20.74
C ALA A 19 -6.05 9.81 -19.21
N ARG A 20 -5.15 10.50 -18.51
CA ARG A 20 -5.05 10.53 -17.04
C ARG A 20 -5.43 11.88 -16.44
N LEU A 21 -5.80 12.87 -17.26
CA LEU A 21 -6.11 14.22 -16.82
C LEU A 21 -7.47 14.23 -16.11
N GLN A 22 -7.48 14.61 -14.84
CA GLN A 22 -8.70 14.77 -14.03
C GLN A 22 -9.24 16.21 -14.12
N SER A 23 -8.32 17.18 -14.16
CA SER A 23 -8.69 18.57 -14.39
C SER A 23 -7.52 19.38 -14.93
N LEU A 24 -7.84 20.39 -15.74
CA LEU A 24 -6.92 21.42 -16.19
C LEU A 24 -7.60 22.76 -15.99
N ARG A 25 -6.89 23.69 -15.32
CA ARG A 25 -7.37 25.06 -15.09
C ARG A 25 -6.25 26.04 -15.39
N LEU A 26 -6.59 27.14 -16.07
CA LEU A 26 -5.71 28.28 -16.25
C LEU A 26 -6.28 29.46 -15.45
N ALA A 27 -5.49 30.00 -14.52
CA ALA A 27 -5.81 31.19 -13.76
C ALA A 27 -4.56 32.06 -13.62
N ASP A 28 -4.65 33.34 -13.97
CA ASP A 28 -3.56 34.32 -13.84
C ASP A 28 -2.21 33.86 -14.44
N GLY A 29 -2.27 33.16 -15.58
CA GLY A 29 -1.09 32.60 -16.25
C GLY A 29 -0.61 31.25 -15.71
N VAL A 30 -1.18 30.76 -14.61
CA VAL A 30 -0.81 29.48 -14.00
C VAL A 30 -1.72 28.37 -14.52
N ALA A 31 -1.16 27.46 -15.31
CA ALA A 31 -1.82 26.23 -15.74
C ALA A 31 -1.65 25.16 -14.66
N THR A 32 -2.73 24.80 -13.97
CA THR A 32 -2.75 23.73 -12.97
C THR A 32 -3.38 22.47 -13.56
N LEU A 33 -2.61 21.38 -13.59
CA LEU A 33 -3.04 20.07 -14.05
C LEU A 33 -3.14 19.11 -12.87
N VAL A 34 -4.21 18.33 -12.84
CA VAL A 34 -4.38 17.23 -11.89
C VAL A 34 -4.43 15.93 -12.67
N PHE A 35 -3.51 15.02 -12.42
CA PHE A 35 -3.48 13.70 -13.05
C PHE A 35 -3.84 12.59 -12.05
N ASP A 36 -4.53 11.56 -12.56
CA ASP A 36 -4.62 10.26 -11.90
C ASP A 36 -3.40 9.39 -12.27
N VAL A 37 -2.50 9.22 -11.30
CA VAL A 37 -1.28 8.42 -11.42
C VAL A 37 -1.42 7.02 -10.83
N THR A 38 -2.65 6.57 -10.58
CA THR A 38 -2.91 5.20 -10.12
C THR A 38 -2.29 4.18 -11.08
N GLY A 39 -1.59 3.21 -10.50
CA GLY A 39 -0.86 2.18 -11.24
C GLY A 39 0.48 2.59 -11.85
N LEU A 40 0.84 3.88 -11.86
CA LEU A 40 2.16 4.31 -12.38
C LEU A 40 3.27 4.13 -11.35
N ASP A 41 4.43 3.66 -11.81
CA ASP A 41 5.68 3.68 -11.06
C ASP A 41 6.31 5.09 -11.01
N GLY A 42 7.47 5.23 -10.35
CA GLY A 42 8.14 6.52 -10.20
C GLY A 42 8.60 7.12 -11.54
N LEU A 43 9.20 6.32 -12.42
CA LEU A 43 9.71 6.79 -13.70
C LEU A 43 8.59 7.19 -14.64
N GLU A 44 7.47 6.46 -14.62
CA GLU A 44 6.30 6.77 -15.41
C GLU A 44 5.64 8.09 -14.97
N ARG A 45 5.60 8.36 -13.66
CA ARG A 45 5.12 9.65 -13.13
C ARG A 45 6.01 10.81 -13.54
N ASP A 46 7.33 10.64 -13.42
CA ASP A 46 8.29 11.67 -13.80
C ASP A 46 8.18 11.98 -15.30
N ARG A 47 8.09 10.95 -16.15
CA ARG A 47 7.86 11.12 -17.59
C ARG A 47 6.55 11.83 -17.90
N LEU A 48 5.47 11.47 -17.22
CA LEU A 48 4.17 12.10 -17.37
C LEU A 48 4.24 13.59 -17.00
N GLU A 49 4.89 13.92 -15.88
CA GLU A 49 5.07 15.29 -15.40
C GLU A 49 5.87 16.14 -16.39
N ILE A 50 7.03 15.63 -16.83
CA ILE A 50 7.89 16.32 -17.79
C ILE A 50 7.15 16.57 -19.09
N ALA A 51 6.52 15.54 -19.65
CA ALA A 51 5.82 15.65 -20.92
C ALA A 51 4.64 16.63 -20.86
N ALA A 52 3.92 16.68 -19.74
CA ALA A 52 2.84 17.65 -19.52
C ALA A 52 3.36 19.08 -19.37
N LYS A 53 4.45 19.28 -18.63
CA LYS A 53 5.10 20.58 -18.46
C LYS A 53 5.63 21.11 -19.79
N ASP A 54 6.36 20.30 -20.54
CA ASP A 54 6.94 20.69 -21.82
C ASP A 54 5.86 21.06 -22.84
N ALA A 55 4.76 20.30 -22.90
CA ALA A 55 3.65 20.57 -23.81
C ALA A 55 2.95 21.92 -23.57
N LEU A 56 2.93 22.40 -22.32
CA LEU A 56 2.22 23.63 -21.94
C LEU A 56 3.13 24.83 -21.68
N ARG A 57 4.45 24.63 -21.59
CA ARG A 57 5.42 25.70 -21.31
C ARG A 57 5.39 26.82 -22.34
N GLU A 58 5.11 26.50 -23.60
CA GLU A 58 5.03 27.45 -24.71
C GLU A 58 3.59 27.76 -25.12
N ALA A 59 2.60 27.37 -24.31
CA ALA A 59 1.21 27.63 -24.62
C ALA A 59 0.86 29.12 -24.38
N PRO A 60 0.08 29.75 -25.29
CA PRO A 60 -0.35 31.13 -25.12
C PRO A 60 -1.10 31.34 -23.80
N GLY A 61 -0.72 32.37 -23.06
CA GLY A 61 -1.34 32.70 -21.78
C GLY A 61 -0.89 31.83 -20.60
N VAL A 62 0.12 30.98 -20.77
CA VAL A 62 0.75 30.20 -19.69
C VAL A 62 2.11 30.80 -19.33
N SER A 63 2.26 31.23 -18.08
CA SER A 63 3.52 31.69 -17.48
C SER A 63 4.13 30.65 -16.54
N GLU A 64 3.31 29.78 -15.95
CA GLU A 64 3.73 28.73 -15.02
C GLU A 64 2.89 27.47 -15.23
N VAL A 65 3.51 26.29 -15.15
CA VAL A 65 2.81 25.00 -15.17
C VAL A 65 2.99 24.30 -13.83
N ARG A 66 1.88 24.05 -13.13
CA ARG A 66 1.82 23.29 -11.88
C ARG A 66 1.15 21.95 -12.14
N VAL A 67 1.79 20.89 -11.67
CA VAL A 67 1.26 19.53 -11.81
C VAL A 67 1.02 18.96 -10.42
N ALA A 68 -0.22 18.53 -10.17
CA ALA A 68 -0.60 17.78 -8.99
C ALA A 68 -0.89 16.34 -9.40
N MET A 69 -0.24 15.39 -8.73
CA MET A 69 -0.44 13.96 -8.98
C MET A 69 -1.30 13.38 -7.87
N MET A 70 -2.48 12.89 -8.22
CA MET A 70 -3.34 12.12 -7.33
C MET A 70 -3.18 10.65 -7.70
N GLY A 71 -2.85 9.79 -6.75
CA GLY A 71 -2.86 8.35 -6.97
C GLY A 71 -3.65 7.69 -5.86
N GLU A 72 -4.25 6.54 -6.15
CA GLU A 72 -4.80 5.69 -5.10
C GLU A 72 -3.75 5.53 -3.98
N LYS A 73 -4.16 5.83 -2.75
CA LYS A 73 -3.43 5.35 -1.59
C LYS A 73 -3.30 3.84 -1.78
N ARG A 74 -2.09 3.33 -1.97
CA ARG A 74 -1.83 1.88 -2.01
C ARG A 74 -2.54 1.24 -0.82
N ALA A 75 -3.72 0.66 -1.08
CA ALA A 75 -4.49 -0.01 -0.06
C ALA A 75 -3.74 -1.28 0.29
N ARG A 76 -3.54 -1.53 1.58
CA ARG A 76 -2.95 -2.79 2.03
C ARG A 76 -3.96 -3.90 1.72
N SER A 77 -3.58 -4.87 0.91
CA SER A 77 -4.40 -6.06 0.70
C SER A 77 -4.40 -6.91 1.96
N ILE A 78 -5.58 -7.30 2.44
CA ILE A 78 -5.75 -8.20 3.59
C ILE A 78 -6.32 -9.53 3.07
N ILE A 79 -5.61 -10.63 3.32
CA ILE A 79 -6.07 -11.98 3.00
C ILE A 79 -6.48 -12.65 4.32
N ALA A 80 -7.77 -12.85 4.51
CA ALA A 80 -8.29 -13.58 5.67
C ALA A 80 -8.26 -15.09 5.41
N VAL A 81 -7.62 -15.85 6.30
CA VAL A 81 -7.57 -17.32 6.24
C VAL A 81 -8.22 -17.88 7.50
N GLY A 82 -9.35 -18.57 7.34
CA GLY A 82 -10.16 -19.08 8.44
C GLY A 82 -10.66 -20.50 8.20
N SER A 83 -11.02 -21.21 9.28
CA SER A 83 -11.70 -22.51 9.23
C SER A 83 -12.63 -22.65 10.43
N GLY A 84 -13.77 -23.34 10.24
CA GLY A 84 -14.70 -23.68 11.33
C GLY A 84 -14.31 -24.94 12.11
N LYS A 85 -13.19 -25.58 11.76
CA LYS A 85 -12.71 -26.84 12.35
C LYS A 85 -11.21 -26.75 12.64
N GLY A 86 -10.78 -27.37 13.74
CA GLY A 86 -9.36 -27.54 14.06
C GLY A 86 -8.70 -28.60 13.16
N GLY A 87 -7.39 -28.49 12.94
CA GLY A 87 -6.59 -29.52 12.26
C GLY A 87 -6.68 -29.55 10.73
N VAL A 88 -7.41 -28.62 10.08
CA VAL A 88 -7.57 -28.61 8.61
C VAL A 88 -6.40 -27.99 7.83
N GLY A 89 -5.31 -27.62 8.52
CA GLY A 89 -4.13 -27.01 7.89
C GLY A 89 -4.20 -25.50 7.65
N LYS A 90 -5.14 -24.78 8.27
CA LYS A 90 -5.27 -23.31 8.19
C LYS A 90 -3.94 -22.57 8.42
N SER A 91 -3.25 -22.90 9.51
CA SER A 91 -1.99 -22.26 9.90
C SER A 91 -0.86 -22.60 8.92
N THR A 92 -0.79 -23.85 8.47
CA THR A 92 0.15 -24.28 7.43
C THR A 92 -0.05 -23.51 6.13
N LEU A 93 -1.30 -23.35 5.70
CA LEU A 93 -1.63 -22.60 4.49
C LEU A 93 -1.26 -21.12 4.63
N SER A 94 -1.65 -20.47 5.73
CA SER A 94 -1.38 -19.03 5.92
C SER A 94 0.11 -18.73 6.05
N ALA A 95 0.88 -19.58 6.74
CA ALA A 95 2.34 -19.47 6.80
C ALA A 95 2.98 -19.59 5.41
N ASN A 96 2.66 -20.64 4.65
CA ASN A 96 3.26 -20.86 3.33
C ASN A 96 2.83 -19.80 2.32
N LEU A 97 1.57 -19.34 2.36
CA LEU A 97 1.10 -18.25 1.51
C LEU A 97 1.86 -16.96 1.81
N ALA A 98 2.06 -16.60 3.09
CA ALA A 98 2.79 -15.40 3.45
C ALA A 98 4.25 -15.45 2.99
N ILE A 99 4.92 -16.60 3.15
CA ILE A 99 6.29 -16.83 2.69
C ILE A 99 6.37 -16.75 1.16
N ALA A 100 5.43 -17.36 0.44
CA ALA A 100 5.39 -17.30 -1.02
C ALA A 100 5.21 -15.87 -1.53
N LEU A 101 4.31 -15.09 -0.93
CA LEU A 101 4.11 -13.69 -1.29
C LEU A 101 5.37 -12.85 -1.02
N ALA A 102 6.02 -13.06 0.14
CA ALA A 102 7.28 -12.38 0.46
C ALA A 102 8.40 -12.73 -0.52
N ARG A 103 8.54 -14.01 -0.88
CA ARG A 103 9.50 -14.49 -1.89
C ARG A 103 9.24 -13.93 -3.29
N SER A 104 7.99 -13.62 -3.61
CA SER A 104 7.61 -12.93 -4.85
C SER A 104 7.86 -11.41 -4.81
N GLY A 105 8.53 -10.90 -3.79
CA GLY A 105 8.90 -9.49 -3.66
C GLY A 105 7.83 -8.60 -3.03
N LEU A 106 6.72 -9.16 -2.53
CA LEU A 106 5.68 -8.39 -1.86
C LEU A 106 6.04 -8.11 -0.40
N ARG A 107 5.70 -6.90 0.07
CA ARG A 107 5.81 -6.54 1.49
C ARG A 107 4.70 -7.24 2.27
N THR A 108 5.02 -8.41 2.82
CA THR A 108 4.06 -9.29 3.48
C THR A 108 4.33 -9.37 4.97
N GLY A 109 3.26 -9.37 5.78
CA GLY A 109 3.31 -9.70 7.20
C GLY A 109 2.19 -10.68 7.55
N LEU A 110 2.34 -11.38 8.67
CA LEU A 110 1.41 -12.41 9.10
C LEU A 110 0.86 -12.08 10.50
N VAL A 111 -0.46 -12.11 10.64
CA VAL A 111 -1.13 -11.93 11.95
C VAL A 111 -1.96 -13.16 12.25
N ASP A 112 -1.79 -13.70 13.45
CA ASP A 112 -2.49 -14.87 13.95
C ASP A 112 -3.30 -14.52 15.21
N ALA A 113 -4.60 -14.79 15.14
CA ALA A 113 -5.56 -14.54 16.22
C ALA A 113 -6.07 -15.84 16.86
N ASP A 114 -5.46 -16.99 16.57
CA ASP A 114 -5.86 -18.29 17.10
C ASP A 114 -5.43 -18.43 18.57
N ILE A 115 -6.38 -18.41 19.51
CA ILE A 115 -6.09 -18.50 20.96
C ILE A 115 -5.93 -19.96 21.42
N TYR A 116 -6.64 -20.90 20.78
CA TYR A 116 -6.80 -22.27 21.28
C TYR A 116 -5.71 -23.24 20.79
N GLY A 117 -5.07 -22.94 19.65
CA GLY A 117 -4.00 -23.76 19.12
C GLY A 117 -3.02 -22.97 18.26
N PRO A 118 -2.32 -21.97 18.83
CA PRO A 118 -1.46 -21.06 18.08
C PRO A 118 -0.18 -21.77 17.58
N SER A 119 -0.34 -22.54 16.51
CA SER A 119 0.75 -23.26 15.83
C SER A 119 1.63 -22.34 14.99
N GLN A 120 1.24 -21.06 14.79
CA GLN A 120 2.00 -20.15 13.94
C GLN A 120 3.37 -19.79 14.50
N ALA A 121 3.51 -19.62 15.81
CA ALA A 121 4.83 -19.35 16.38
C ALA A 121 5.82 -20.49 16.06
N ARG A 122 5.35 -21.75 16.11
CA ARG A 122 6.14 -22.94 15.74
C ARG A 122 6.46 -22.98 14.25
N LEU A 123 5.45 -22.85 13.40
CA LEU A 123 5.63 -22.92 11.94
C LEU A 123 6.59 -21.84 11.42
N MET A 124 6.62 -20.69 12.08
CA MET A 124 7.45 -19.56 11.70
C MET A 124 8.78 -19.50 12.47
N ALA A 125 9.13 -20.53 13.26
CA ALA A 125 10.34 -20.60 14.07
C ALA A 125 10.52 -19.39 15.03
N THR A 126 9.44 -18.98 15.69
CA THR A 126 9.39 -17.85 16.63
C THR A 126 8.86 -18.25 18.02
N GLU A 127 8.86 -19.54 18.36
CA GLU A 127 8.51 -20.01 19.71
C GLU A 127 9.40 -19.35 20.77
N GLY A 128 8.81 -18.93 21.89
CA GLY A 128 9.51 -18.26 22.98
C GLY A 128 9.84 -16.78 22.75
N ALA A 129 9.69 -16.27 21.52
CA ALA A 129 9.85 -14.86 21.24
C ALA A 129 8.71 -14.03 21.85
N ARG A 130 9.04 -12.83 22.35
CA ARG A 130 8.08 -11.86 22.84
C ARG A 130 8.18 -10.56 22.05
N PRO A 131 7.08 -10.04 21.47
CA PRO A 131 7.09 -8.77 20.76
C PRO A 131 7.42 -7.65 21.74
N GLN A 132 8.30 -6.76 21.31
CA GLN A 132 8.58 -5.52 22.01
C GLN A 132 7.48 -4.51 21.68
N ALA A 133 7.32 -3.49 22.53
CA ALA A 133 6.45 -2.37 22.24
C ALA A 133 7.28 -1.10 22.02
N THR A 134 6.87 -0.29 21.07
CA THR A 134 7.37 1.09 20.91
C THR A 134 6.97 1.95 22.11
N SER A 135 7.58 3.14 22.25
CA SER A 135 7.18 4.15 23.26
C SER A 135 5.70 4.55 23.15
N GLU A 136 5.13 4.47 21.95
CA GLU A 136 3.72 4.71 21.63
C GLU A 136 2.81 3.50 21.89
N LYS A 137 3.31 2.46 22.58
CA LYS A 137 2.59 1.21 22.91
C LYS A 137 2.13 0.39 21.69
N LYS A 138 2.75 0.58 20.52
CA LYS A 138 2.53 -0.29 19.35
C LYS A 138 3.44 -1.49 19.41
N LEU A 139 2.89 -2.69 19.19
CA LEU A 139 3.68 -3.93 19.10
C LEU A 139 4.56 -3.93 17.86
N ILE A 140 5.83 -4.29 18.06
CA ILE A 140 6.81 -4.54 17.01
C ILE A 140 6.67 -6.03 16.65
N PRO A 141 6.35 -6.36 15.39
CA PRO A 141 6.25 -7.76 14.96
C PRO A 141 7.55 -8.53 15.17
N VAL A 142 7.42 -9.79 15.58
CA VAL A 142 8.54 -10.72 15.70
C VAL A 142 9.03 -11.07 14.30
N GLN A 143 10.34 -11.00 14.09
CA GLN A 143 10.94 -11.41 12.82
C GLN A 143 11.05 -12.93 12.78
N SER A 144 10.55 -13.54 11.71
CA SER A 144 10.80 -14.96 11.43
C SER A 144 12.05 -15.14 10.59
N GLU A 145 12.68 -16.31 10.71
CA GLU A 145 13.80 -16.73 9.85
C GLU A 145 13.41 -16.81 8.37
N TRP A 146 12.11 -16.87 8.07
CA TRP A 146 11.56 -16.91 6.72
C TRP A 146 11.41 -15.53 6.07
N GLY A 147 11.86 -14.45 6.71
CA GLY A 147 11.77 -13.09 6.20
C GLY A 147 10.36 -12.49 6.26
N VAL A 148 9.44 -13.12 6.99
CA VAL A 148 8.07 -12.63 7.19
C VAL A 148 7.90 -12.15 8.63
N PRO A 149 7.73 -10.84 8.89
CA PRO A 149 7.38 -10.35 10.22
C PRO A 149 6.00 -10.83 10.63
N MET A 150 5.84 -11.22 11.90
CA MET A 150 4.57 -11.74 12.39
C MET A 150 4.21 -11.34 13.81
N LEU A 151 2.91 -11.39 14.10
CA LEU A 151 2.36 -11.36 15.45
C LEU A 151 1.39 -12.53 15.61
N SER A 152 1.49 -13.26 16.72
CA SER A 152 0.58 -14.35 17.07
C SER A 152 0.16 -14.25 18.52
N MET A 153 -1.02 -14.78 18.85
CA MET A 153 -1.45 -14.97 20.23
C MET A 153 -0.47 -15.83 21.05
N ALA A 154 0.26 -16.76 20.42
CA ALA A 154 1.34 -17.51 21.08
C ALA A 154 2.47 -16.62 21.61
N HIS A 155 2.67 -15.42 21.06
CA HIS A 155 3.71 -14.51 21.56
C HIS A 155 3.25 -13.68 22.76
N LEU A 156 1.94 -13.57 22.97
CA LEU A 156 1.35 -12.76 24.03
C LEU A 156 0.95 -13.61 25.25
N ALA A 157 0.77 -14.91 25.07
CA ALA A 157 0.35 -15.84 26.10
C ALA A 157 1.48 -16.79 26.52
N SER A 158 1.78 -16.85 27.82
CA SER A 158 2.66 -17.91 28.32
C SER A 158 1.93 -19.26 28.26
N PRO A 159 2.62 -20.38 27.95
CA PRO A 159 1.99 -21.70 27.98
C PRO A 159 1.29 -21.97 29.32
N GLY A 160 -0.01 -22.32 29.27
CA GLY A 160 -0.82 -22.60 30.47
C GLY A 160 -1.38 -21.36 31.19
N GLN A 161 -1.07 -20.14 30.74
CA GLN A 161 -1.64 -18.92 31.32
C GLN A 161 -3.00 -18.61 30.67
N ALA A 162 -4.04 -18.51 31.49
CA ALA A 162 -5.36 -18.07 31.03
C ALA A 162 -5.28 -16.61 30.57
N ILE A 163 -5.67 -16.35 29.32
CA ILE A 163 -5.81 -14.98 28.81
C ILE A 163 -7.20 -14.48 29.21
N ALA A 164 -7.25 -13.46 30.06
CA ALA A 164 -8.50 -12.75 30.33
C ALA A 164 -8.84 -11.85 29.14
N TRP A 165 -9.69 -12.35 28.23
CA TRP A 165 -10.19 -11.57 27.10
C TRP A 165 -11.44 -10.78 27.51
N ARG A 166 -11.44 -9.47 27.25
CA ARG A 166 -12.65 -8.63 27.30
C ARG A 166 -12.87 -8.10 25.88
N GLY A 167 -14.00 -8.48 25.28
CA GLY A 167 -14.44 -7.96 23.99
C GLY A 167 -14.88 -6.51 24.09
#